data_AF-A0A8B9R2B2-F1
#
_entry.id   AF-A0A8B9R2B2-F1
#
_cell.length_a   1.000
_cell.length_b   1.000
_cell.length_c   1.000
_cell.angle_alpha   90.00
_cell.angle_beta   90.00
_cell.angle_gamma   90.00
#
_symmetry.space_group_name_H-M   'P 1'
#
loop_
_entity.id
_entity.type
_entity.pdbx_description
1 polymer ?
#
loop_
_entity_poly.entity_id
_entity_poly.type
_entity_poly.pdbx_seq_one_letter_code
_entity_poly.pdbx_strand_id
1 'polypeptide(L)'
;PTGVCVAGYGGSDRNEILQLLPPPTLQAKETQGLCPERDFKVECGGFSSRPVYGLKHVPDTSLLVTSGPPDSSLHVWQVSGEDSDVIKPVSAIPAENSTGQAWAKIATISTKAPWVLHGSRIDDIRITEVESQKNTSRSSEELSNVAFLDCNTLLLCCTRGQLGLADVRHPQSPVEAAAVPSAPRGERWCAGVCHGSPGSDLTDVRKISEPLASATCRVPSPGCGADFLCVSWAPALEGCLAVSGFDGTVQVYDTRRWDRSGREAEPLFVHRGHAFGSLDCSEGPPRVTVHTWHPQKPRTLLSAASDGSLHVWDWVQPCGGCG
;
A
#
# COMPACT_ATOMS: atom_id res chain seq x y z
N PRO A 1 -9.53 -13.35 -5.22
CA PRO A 1 -10.11 -12.03 -5.58
C PRO A 1 -10.40 -11.96 -7.08
N THR A 2 -11.66 -11.80 -7.46
CA THR A 2 -12.11 -11.69 -8.86
C THR A 2 -12.08 -10.23 -9.37
N GLY A 3 -11.99 -9.24 -8.47
CA GLY A 3 -11.96 -7.82 -8.80
C GLY A 3 -10.89 -7.01 -8.05
N VAL A 4 -10.77 -5.75 -8.43
CA VAL A 4 -9.83 -4.74 -7.94
C VAL A 4 -10.64 -3.58 -7.38
N CYS A 5 -10.40 -3.19 -6.13
CA CYS A 5 -11.08 -2.04 -5.54
C CYS A 5 -10.25 -0.77 -5.73
N VAL A 6 -10.89 0.31 -6.16
CA VAL A 6 -10.29 1.64 -6.31
C VAL A 6 -11.16 2.68 -5.63
N ALA A 7 -10.55 3.78 -5.19
CA ALA A 7 -11.28 4.89 -4.59
C ALA A 7 -10.69 6.25 -4.97
N GLY A 8 -11.56 7.26 -5.05
CA GLY A 8 -11.19 8.65 -5.27
C GLY A 8 -10.68 9.33 -4.00
N TYR A 9 -9.76 10.29 -4.19
CA TYR A 9 -9.18 11.10 -3.11
C TYR A 9 -9.39 12.62 -3.32
N GLY A 10 -10.29 12.99 -4.23
CA GLY A 10 -10.59 14.38 -4.54
C GLY A 10 -11.22 15.15 -3.36
N GLY A 11 -11.07 16.48 -3.38
CA GLY A 11 -11.65 17.37 -2.37
C GLY A 11 -13.17 17.54 -2.46
N SER A 12 -13.83 16.89 -3.43
CA SER A 12 -15.30 16.85 -3.51
C SER A 12 -15.91 15.98 -2.42
N ASP A 13 -17.16 16.26 -2.07
CA ASP A 13 -18.00 15.44 -1.19
C ASP A 13 -18.49 14.13 -1.86
N ARG A 14 -17.94 13.77 -3.02
CA ARG A 14 -18.35 12.62 -3.80
C ARG A 14 -17.15 11.89 -4.39
N ASN A 15 -16.45 11.15 -3.54
CA ASN A 15 -15.36 10.28 -3.93
C ASN A 15 -15.89 8.88 -4.26
N GLU A 16 -15.67 8.43 -5.49
CA GLU A 16 -16.09 7.08 -5.91
C GLU A 16 -15.34 6.00 -5.13
N ILE A 17 -16.02 4.91 -4.81
CA ILE A 17 -15.43 3.64 -4.38
C ILE A 17 -15.98 2.61 -5.36
N LEU A 18 -15.11 1.96 -6.13
CA LEU A 18 -15.51 1.03 -7.19
C LEU A 18 -14.82 -0.32 -6.98
N GLN A 19 -15.55 -1.39 -7.26
CA GLN A 19 -14.96 -2.68 -7.59
C GLN A 19 -14.96 -2.84 -9.10
N LEU A 20 -13.78 -3.14 -9.64
CA LEU A 20 -13.53 -3.30 -11.05
C LEU A 20 -13.13 -4.74 -11.34
N LEU A 21 -13.71 -5.33 -12.38
CA LEU A 21 -13.24 -6.60 -12.94
C LEU A 21 -12.11 -6.31 -13.92
N PRO A 22 -10.93 -6.95 -13.75
CA PRO A 22 -9.85 -6.79 -14.70
C PRO A 22 -10.24 -7.40 -16.06
N PRO A 23 -9.69 -6.88 -17.16
CA PRO A 23 -9.94 -7.38 -18.50
C PRO A 23 -9.78 -8.91 -18.61
N PRO A 24 -10.60 -9.62 -19.39
CA PRO A 24 -10.51 -11.08 -19.52
C PRO A 24 -9.14 -11.59 -19.99
N THR A 25 -8.39 -10.79 -20.75
CA THR A 25 -7.00 -11.08 -21.15
C THR A 25 -6.07 -11.32 -19.96
N LEU A 26 -6.35 -10.68 -18.82
CA LEU A 26 -5.61 -10.86 -17.58
C LEU A 26 -6.16 -11.99 -16.71
N GLN A 27 -7.34 -12.51 -17.03
CA GLN A 27 -7.95 -13.66 -16.36
C GLN A 27 -7.75 -14.96 -17.14
N ALA A 28 -7.50 -14.87 -18.45
CA ALA A 28 -7.33 -16.00 -19.33
C ALA A 28 -6.04 -16.76 -19.03
N LYS A 29 -6.13 -18.10 -19.05
CA LYS A 29 -4.97 -18.98 -19.19
C LYS A 29 -4.41 -18.83 -20.61
N GLU A 30 -3.11 -19.00 -20.78
CA GLU A 30 -2.27 -18.71 -21.98
C GLU A 30 -2.75 -19.22 -23.36
N THR A 31 -3.93 -19.86 -23.47
CA THR A 31 -4.44 -20.52 -24.67
C THR A 31 -5.72 -19.93 -25.26
N GLN A 32 -6.25 -18.83 -24.73
CA GLN A 32 -7.39 -18.16 -25.35
C GLN A 32 -6.91 -17.12 -26.38
N GLY A 33 -7.51 -17.14 -27.58
CA GLY A 33 -7.17 -16.26 -28.69
C GLY A 33 -7.35 -14.76 -28.38
N LEU A 34 -7.20 -13.92 -29.39
CA LEU A 34 -7.29 -12.46 -29.26
C LEU A 34 -8.62 -12.05 -28.60
N CYS A 35 -8.56 -11.58 -27.35
CA CYS A 35 -9.70 -11.02 -26.66
C CYS A 35 -9.74 -9.49 -26.90
N PRO A 36 -10.83 -8.96 -27.48
CA PRO A 36 -10.94 -7.52 -27.80
C PRO A 36 -11.20 -6.68 -26.55
N GLU A 37 -11.69 -7.27 -25.47
CA GLU A 37 -11.96 -6.56 -24.21
C GLU A 37 -10.66 -6.31 -23.44
N ARG A 38 -10.26 -5.04 -23.36
CA ARG A 38 -9.02 -4.58 -22.72
C ARG A 38 -9.26 -3.65 -21.54
N ASP A 39 -10.51 -3.28 -21.28
CA ASP A 39 -10.87 -2.30 -20.27
C ASP A 39 -11.39 -2.97 -19.00
N PHE A 40 -11.22 -2.28 -17.87
CA PHE A 40 -11.86 -2.65 -16.63
C PHE A 40 -13.38 -2.48 -16.74
N LYS A 41 -14.12 -3.42 -16.17
CA LYS A 41 -15.58 -3.32 -16.05
C LYS A 41 -15.93 -2.98 -14.62
N VAL A 42 -16.80 -1.98 -14.42
CA VAL A 42 -17.34 -1.69 -13.08
C VAL A 42 -18.32 -2.80 -12.71
N GLU A 43 -18.09 -3.43 -11.56
CA GLU A 43 -18.95 -4.47 -11.00
C GLU A 43 -19.91 -3.89 -9.98
N CYS A 44 -19.39 -3.11 -9.04
CA CYS A 44 -20.20 -2.36 -8.08
C CYS A 44 -19.54 -1.04 -7.70
N GLY A 45 -20.35 -0.09 -7.25
CA GLY A 45 -19.90 1.26 -6.92
C GLY A 45 -20.59 1.87 -5.70
N GLY A 46 -19.92 2.82 -5.07
CA GLY A 46 -20.42 3.60 -3.95
C GLY A 46 -19.75 4.97 -3.91
N PHE A 47 -20.18 5.81 -2.98
CA PHE A 47 -19.61 7.15 -2.80
C PHE A 47 -19.24 7.39 -1.34
N SER A 48 -18.03 7.88 -1.13
CA SER A 48 -17.54 8.44 0.12
C SER A 48 -17.64 9.96 0.08
N SER A 49 -18.15 10.55 1.16
CA SER A 49 -18.13 12.00 1.36
C SER A 49 -16.75 12.55 1.74
N ARG A 50 -15.76 11.66 1.91
CA ARG A 50 -14.39 11.97 2.31
C ARG A 50 -13.38 11.44 1.27
N PRO A 51 -12.25 12.12 1.08
CA PRO A 51 -11.19 11.61 0.22
C PRO A 51 -10.60 10.32 0.81
N VAL A 52 -10.37 9.32 -0.05
CA VAL A 52 -9.83 8.03 0.36
C VAL A 52 -8.35 7.94 0.01
N TYR A 53 -7.48 7.99 1.02
CA TYR A 53 -6.03 7.85 0.86
C TYR A 53 -5.53 6.44 1.23
N GLY A 54 -6.26 5.73 2.10
CA GLY A 54 -6.06 4.33 2.40
C GLY A 54 -7.31 3.52 2.03
N LEU A 55 -7.14 2.45 1.27
CA LEU A 55 -8.19 1.48 0.95
C LEU A 55 -7.62 0.07 1.15
N LYS A 56 -8.27 -0.74 2.00
CA LYS A 56 -7.87 -2.12 2.25
C LYS A 56 -9.07 -3.05 2.20
N HIS A 57 -8.89 -4.19 1.56
CA HIS A 57 -9.82 -5.31 1.64
C HIS A 57 -9.55 -6.09 2.92
N VAL A 58 -10.61 -6.44 3.65
CA VAL A 58 -10.53 -7.32 4.82
C VAL A 58 -10.56 -8.77 4.31
N PRO A 59 -9.46 -9.54 4.44
CA PRO A 59 -9.39 -10.88 3.85
C PRO A 59 -10.53 -11.79 4.34
N ASP A 60 -10.93 -12.75 3.51
CA ASP A 60 -12.03 -13.71 3.76
C ASP A 60 -13.40 -13.10 4.06
N THR A 61 -13.57 -11.80 3.81
CA THR A 61 -14.86 -11.11 3.93
C THR A 61 -15.13 -10.32 2.66
N SER A 62 -16.33 -9.75 2.56
CA SER A 62 -16.74 -8.79 1.53
C SER A 62 -16.64 -7.35 2.04
N LEU A 63 -15.71 -7.06 2.96
CA LEU A 63 -15.59 -5.76 3.60
C LEU A 63 -14.37 -4.99 3.10
N LEU A 64 -14.57 -3.69 2.91
CA LEU A 64 -13.50 -2.71 2.67
C LEU A 64 -13.39 -1.78 3.86
N VAL A 65 -12.16 -1.34 4.12
CA VAL A 65 -11.87 -0.30 5.10
C VAL A 65 -11.18 0.85 4.38
N THR A 66 -11.69 2.06 4.61
CA THR A 66 -11.11 3.29 4.05
C THR A 66 -10.65 4.25 5.14
N SER A 67 -9.56 4.96 4.87
CA SER A 67 -9.06 6.07 5.68
C SER A 67 -8.63 7.26 4.82
N GLY A 68 -8.66 8.46 5.38
CA GLY A 68 -8.23 9.68 4.71
C GLY A 68 -8.64 10.94 5.48
N PRO A 69 -8.17 12.13 5.06
CA PRO A 69 -8.54 13.41 5.68
C PRO A 69 -10.06 13.60 5.79
N PRO A 70 -10.55 14.38 6.78
CA PRO A 70 -9.81 15.35 7.61
C PRO A 70 -9.36 14.84 8.99
N ASP A 71 -9.61 13.57 9.32
CA ASP A 71 -9.33 12.99 10.64
C ASP A 71 -8.77 11.56 10.51
N SER A 72 -8.57 10.90 11.65
CA SER A 72 -8.09 9.51 11.71
C SER A 72 -9.22 8.46 11.71
N SER A 73 -10.47 8.85 11.42
CA SER A 73 -11.59 7.92 11.44
C SER A 73 -11.55 6.97 10.25
N LEU A 74 -12.11 5.77 10.44
CA LEU A 74 -12.24 4.77 9.40
C LEU A 74 -13.70 4.57 9.02
N HIS A 75 -13.93 4.21 7.77
CA HIS A 75 -15.24 3.75 7.31
C HIS A 75 -15.13 2.32 6.81
N VAL A 76 -16.07 1.49 7.24
CA VAL A 76 -16.21 0.09 6.83
C VAL A 76 -17.35 0.03 5.81
N TRP A 77 -17.08 -0.61 4.68
CA TRP A 77 -17.99 -0.71 3.56
C TRP A 77 -18.26 -2.19 3.27
N GLN A 78 -19.51 -2.49 2.99
CA GLN A 78 -19.92 -3.77 2.43
C GLN A 78 -19.85 -3.68 0.92
N VAL A 79 -18.97 -4.49 0.36
CA VAL A 79 -18.98 -4.82 -1.06
C VAL A 79 -20.17 -5.73 -1.29
N SER A 80 -21.04 -5.35 -2.22
CA SER A 80 -22.27 -6.07 -2.42
C SER A 80 -22.03 -7.52 -2.86
N GLY A 81 -22.91 -8.42 -2.40
CA GLY A 81 -23.02 -9.78 -2.93
C GLY A 81 -23.85 -9.82 -4.23
N GLU A 82 -24.16 -11.04 -4.70
CA GLU A 82 -24.67 -11.35 -6.06
C GLU A 82 -25.90 -10.54 -6.54
N ASP A 83 -26.67 -9.92 -5.64
CA ASP A 83 -27.93 -9.22 -5.95
C ASP A 83 -27.89 -7.68 -5.86
N SER A 84 -26.71 -7.07 -5.71
CA SER A 84 -26.60 -5.61 -5.73
C SER A 84 -25.28 -5.13 -6.32
N ASP A 85 -25.34 -3.98 -6.99
CA ASP A 85 -24.21 -3.28 -7.59
C ASP A 85 -23.74 -2.10 -6.71
N VAL A 86 -24.23 -2.00 -5.48
CA VAL A 86 -23.99 -0.86 -4.59
C VAL A 86 -23.06 -1.23 -3.45
N ILE A 87 -21.91 -0.57 -3.36
CA ILE A 87 -21.04 -0.60 -2.19
C ILE A 87 -21.63 0.35 -1.14
N LYS A 88 -21.97 -0.18 0.04
CA LYS A 88 -22.69 0.58 1.09
C LYS A 88 -21.84 0.72 2.35
N PRO A 89 -21.88 1.88 3.03
CA PRO A 89 -21.26 2.01 4.35
C PRO A 89 -22.02 1.14 5.35
N VAL A 90 -21.30 0.39 6.18
CA VAL A 90 -21.88 -0.46 7.24
C VAL A 90 -21.54 0.01 8.63
N SER A 91 -20.36 0.59 8.83
CA SER A 91 -19.90 1.07 10.12
C SER A 91 -18.84 2.16 9.96
N ALA A 92 -18.64 2.94 11.01
CA ALA A 92 -17.54 3.89 11.12
C ALA A 92 -16.80 3.64 12.44
N ILE A 93 -15.48 3.69 12.39
CA ILE A 93 -14.62 3.65 13.58
C ILE A 93 -14.22 5.09 13.86
N PRO A 94 -14.80 5.74 14.87
CA PRO A 94 -14.57 7.17 15.12
C PRO A 94 -13.14 7.42 15.57
N ALA A 95 -12.59 8.57 15.16
CA ALA A 95 -11.36 9.09 15.74
C ALA A 95 -11.63 9.63 17.16
N GLU A 96 -10.74 9.35 18.11
CA GLU A 96 -10.78 10.01 19.42
C GLU A 96 -10.26 11.46 19.25
N ASN A 97 -11.19 12.39 19.03
CA ASN A 97 -11.04 13.85 19.09
C ASN A 97 -9.71 14.43 18.59
N SER A 98 -9.58 14.63 17.28
CA SER A 98 -8.52 15.52 16.74
C SER A 98 -8.75 15.93 15.29
N THR A 99 -9.56 16.97 15.09
CA THR A 99 -9.61 17.69 13.82
C THR A 99 -8.21 18.24 13.48
N GLY A 100 -7.70 17.94 12.28
CA GLY A 100 -6.38 18.42 11.83
C GLY A 100 -5.19 17.49 12.12
N GLN A 101 -5.42 16.27 12.63
CA GLN A 101 -4.39 15.23 12.67
C GLN A 101 -4.22 14.52 11.31
N ALA A 102 -3.07 13.89 11.11
CA ALA A 102 -2.83 13.00 9.99
C ALA A 102 -3.87 11.88 9.95
N TRP A 103 -4.24 11.43 8.75
CA TRP A 103 -5.20 10.34 8.59
C TRP A 103 -4.59 8.99 8.99
N ALA A 104 -5.43 8.05 9.43
CA ALA A 104 -4.98 6.76 9.95
C ALA A 104 -4.38 5.84 8.89
N LYS A 105 -3.18 5.31 9.14
CA LYS A 105 -2.63 4.20 8.35
C LYS A 105 -3.37 2.93 8.72
N ILE A 106 -3.64 2.07 7.73
CA ILE A 106 -4.49 0.89 7.90
C ILE A 106 -3.83 -0.39 7.38
N ALA A 107 -3.97 -1.47 8.14
CA ALA A 107 -3.66 -2.83 7.72
C ALA A 107 -4.78 -3.78 8.15
N THR A 108 -4.98 -4.84 7.38
CA THR A 108 -6.05 -5.83 7.59
C THR A 108 -5.46 -7.22 7.62
N ILE A 109 -6.01 -8.08 8.47
CA ILE A 109 -5.69 -9.50 8.51
C ILE A 109 -6.96 -10.29 8.82
N SER A 110 -7.05 -11.51 8.29
CA SER A 110 -8.06 -12.48 8.70
C SER A 110 -7.35 -13.63 9.40
N THR A 111 -7.74 -13.90 10.65
CA THR A 111 -7.20 -15.02 11.43
C THR A 111 -8.35 -15.84 12.02
N LYS A 112 -8.61 -15.73 13.33
CA LYS A 112 -9.83 -16.23 13.96
C LYS A 112 -11.01 -15.27 13.77
N ALA A 113 -10.70 -14.00 13.50
CA ALA A 113 -11.66 -12.94 13.22
C ALA A 113 -11.02 -11.92 12.25
N PRO A 114 -11.85 -11.15 11.52
CA PRO A 114 -11.38 -10.05 10.69
C PRO A 114 -10.93 -8.87 11.55
N TRP A 115 -9.65 -8.52 11.46
CA TRP A 115 -9.05 -7.45 12.25
C TRP A 115 -8.52 -6.31 11.39
N VAL A 116 -8.68 -5.10 11.91
CA VAL A 116 -8.17 -3.85 11.33
C VAL A 116 -7.20 -3.23 12.32
N LEU A 117 -5.94 -3.13 11.93
CA LEU A 117 -4.93 -2.33 12.61
C LEU A 117 -4.97 -0.92 12.05
N HIS A 118 -5.07 0.07 12.92
CA HIS A 118 -5.10 1.47 12.50
C HIS A 118 -4.53 2.44 13.52
N GLY A 119 -4.06 3.58 13.01
CA GLY A 119 -3.59 4.70 13.82
C GLY A 119 -2.94 5.77 12.94
N SER A 120 -3.06 7.03 13.34
CA SER A 120 -2.32 8.15 12.73
C SER A 120 -0.95 8.36 13.38
N ARG A 121 -0.84 7.96 14.65
CA ARG A 121 0.32 8.13 15.51
C ARG A 121 0.54 6.86 16.32
N ILE A 122 1.75 6.67 16.81
CA ILE A 122 2.12 5.49 17.59
C ILE A 122 1.39 5.41 18.95
N ASP A 123 0.78 6.50 19.45
CA ASP A 123 -0.10 6.52 20.65
C ASP A 123 -1.56 6.25 20.36
N ASP A 124 -1.92 6.24 19.08
CA ASP A 124 -3.28 6.10 18.59
C ASP A 124 -3.51 4.74 17.93
N ILE A 125 -2.61 3.77 18.17
CA ILE A 125 -2.68 2.46 17.54
C ILE A 125 -3.79 1.64 18.19
N ARG A 126 -4.70 1.15 17.35
CA ARG A 126 -5.82 0.30 17.75
C ARG A 126 -5.92 -0.92 16.84
N ILE A 127 -6.37 -2.02 17.44
CA ILE A 127 -6.83 -3.19 16.69
C ILE A 127 -8.32 -3.29 16.92
N THR A 128 -9.09 -2.97 15.89
CA THR A 128 -10.53 -3.13 15.91
C THR A 128 -10.84 -4.44 15.22
N GLU A 129 -11.40 -5.39 15.96
CA GLU A 129 -12.14 -6.46 15.32
C GLU A 129 -13.29 -5.80 14.59
N VAL A 130 -13.55 -6.20 13.34
CA VAL A 130 -14.56 -5.54 12.50
C VAL A 130 -15.98 -5.58 13.14
N GLU A 131 -16.14 -6.32 14.24
CA GLU A 131 -17.35 -6.40 15.07
C GLU A 131 -17.16 -6.02 16.57
N SER A 132 -15.95 -5.74 17.07
CA SER A 132 -15.74 -5.35 18.49
C SER A 132 -14.53 -4.43 18.74
N GLN A 133 -14.72 -3.40 19.57
CA GLN A 133 -13.75 -2.34 19.83
C GLN A 133 -12.77 -2.71 20.96
N LYS A 134 -11.45 -2.70 20.71
CA LYS A 134 -10.41 -2.82 21.75
C LYS A 134 -9.15 -1.98 21.42
N ASN A 135 -8.57 -1.31 22.42
CA ASN A 135 -7.55 -0.25 22.24
C ASN A 135 -6.20 -0.60 22.92
N THR A 136 -5.04 -0.22 22.32
CA THR A 136 -3.72 -0.50 22.93
C THR A 136 -2.56 0.47 22.54
N SER A 137 -2.24 1.40 23.46
CA SER A 137 -0.91 1.99 23.82
C SER A 137 -0.19 3.08 22.97
N ARG A 138 0.87 3.67 23.57
CA ARG A 138 1.26 5.11 23.65
C ARG A 138 2.67 5.48 23.10
N SER A 139 2.78 6.36 22.08
CA SER A 139 3.88 7.34 21.86
C SER A 139 3.48 8.49 20.87
N SER A 140 4.13 9.66 20.83
CA SER A 140 3.64 10.88 20.11
C SER A 140 4.03 10.98 18.61
N GLU A 141 4.70 10.00 18.03
CA GLU A 141 5.22 10.11 16.65
C GLU A 141 4.19 9.74 15.58
N GLU A 142 4.17 10.47 14.45
CA GLU A 142 3.28 10.20 13.31
C GLU A 142 3.71 8.93 12.57
N LEU A 143 2.72 8.10 12.21
CA LEU A 143 2.94 6.85 11.49
C LEU A 143 2.96 7.08 9.97
N SER A 144 3.94 6.48 9.31
CA SER A 144 3.94 6.38 7.85
C SER A 144 3.29 5.10 7.37
N ASN A 145 3.49 3.98 8.08
CA ASN A 145 2.87 2.70 7.74
C ASN A 145 2.68 1.79 8.97
N VAL A 146 1.72 0.88 8.87
CA VAL A 146 1.44 -0.17 9.86
C VAL A 146 1.21 -1.50 9.13
N ALA A 147 1.63 -2.61 9.72
CA ALA A 147 1.44 -3.94 9.13
C ALA A 147 1.32 -5.03 10.19
N PHE A 148 0.55 -6.07 9.88
CA PHE A 148 0.63 -7.35 10.60
C PHE A 148 1.79 -8.15 10.04
N LEU A 149 2.69 -8.64 10.90
CA LEU A 149 3.69 -9.65 10.52
C LEU A 149 3.10 -11.06 10.62
N ASP A 150 2.30 -11.27 11.67
CA ASP A 150 1.51 -12.47 11.92
C ASP A 150 0.27 -12.09 12.77
N CYS A 151 -0.44 -13.09 13.32
CA CYS A 151 -1.64 -12.88 14.13
C CYS A 151 -1.39 -12.25 15.51
N ASN A 152 -0.15 -12.18 15.96
CA ASN A 152 0.24 -11.63 17.26
C ASN A 152 1.28 -10.50 17.14
N THR A 153 1.98 -10.37 16.02
CA THR A 153 3.09 -9.42 15.87
C THR A 153 2.73 -8.31 14.88
N LEU A 154 2.90 -7.06 15.31
CA LEU A 154 2.68 -5.85 14.52
C LEU A 154 4.00 -5.15 14.23
N LEU A 155 4.13 -4.58 13.04
CA LEU A 155 5.18 -3.65 12.66
C LEU A 155 4.61 -2.24 12.50
N LEU A 156 5.32 -1.27 13.08
CA LEU A 156 4.97 0.14 13.07
C LEU A 156 6.14 0.90 12.46
N CYS A 157 5.86 1.74 11.45
CA CYS A 157 6.85 2.61 10.85
C CYS A 157 6.44 4.06 11.07
N CYS A 158 7.33 4.83 11.69
CA CYS A 158 7.12 6.25 11.90
C CYS A 158 7.66 7.07 10.74
N THR A 159 7.13 8.28 10.55
CA THR A 159 7.56 9.18 9.47
C THR A 159 9.03 9.59 9.55
N ARG A 160 9.69 9.45 10.72
CA ARG A 160 11.13 9.76 10.91
C ARG A 160 12.05 8.56 10.81
N GLY A 161 11.55 7.40 10.38
CA GLY A 161 12.38 6.20 10.15
C GLY A 161 12.64 5.37 11.41
N GLN A 162 11.79 5.52 12.42
CA GLN A 162 11.76 4.61 13.55
C GLN A 162 10.89 3.40 13.22
N LEU A 163 11.35 2.21 13.59
CA LEU A 163 10.60 0.97 13.48
C LEU A 163 10.26 0.46 14.87
N GLY A 164 8.98 0.20 15.11
CA GLY A 164 8.46 -0.35 16.36
C GLY A 164 7.84 -1.72 16.14
N LEU A 165 8.08 -2.64 17.09
CA LEU A 165 7.38 -3.92 17.17
C LEU A 165 6.44 -3.94 18.36
N ALA A 166 5.25 -4.50 18.14
CA ALA A 166 4.27 -4.70 19.19
C ALA A 166 3.72 -6.12 19.14
N ASP A 167 3.45 -6.68 20.32
CA ASP A 167 2.78 -7.96 20.47
C ASP A 167 1.33 -7.72 20.95
N VAL A 168 0.35 -8.16 20.15
CA VAL A 168 -1.08 -8.02 20.41
C VAL A 168 -1.48 -8.64 21.75
N ARG A 169 -0.77 -9.69 22.19
CA ARG A 169 -1.03 -10.39 23.46
C ARG A 169 -0.56 -9.57 24.66
N HIS A 170 0.32 -8.59 24.44
CA HIS A 170 0.94 -7.76 25.48
C HIS A 170 0.67 -6.27 25.22
N PRO A 171 -0.60 -5.84 25.26
CA PRO A 171 -1.02 -4.50 24.83
C PRO A 171 -0.47 -3.33 25.66
N GLN A 172 0.09 -3.62 26.83
CA GLN A 172 0.67 -2.63 27.75
C GLN A 172 2.20 -2.62 27.71
N SER A 173 2.81 -3.51 26.91
CA SER A 173 4.25 -3.52 26.74
C SER A 173 4.68 -2.29 25.95
N PRO A 174 5.75 -1.58 26.36
CA PRO A 174 6.28 -0.48 25.59
C PRO A 174 6.69 -0.97 24.20
N VAL A 175 6.20 -0.29 23.16
CA VAL A 175 6.65 -0.52 21.79
C VAL A 175 8.12 -0.14 21.73
N GLU A 176 8.99 -1.12 21.48
CA GLU A 176 10.41 -0.86 21.32
C GLU A 176 10.64 -0.27 19.92
N ALA A 177 10.61 1.07 19.85
CA ALA A 177 10.90 1.81 18.64
C ALA A 177 12.41 2.03 18.52
N ALA A 178 13.06 1.30 17.62
CA ALA A 178 14.46 1.48 17.30
C ALA A 178 14.59 2.40 16.08
N ALA A 179 15.46 3.41 16.18
CA ALA A 179 15.84 4.21 15.03
C ALA A 179 16.72 3.36 14.11
N VAL A 180 16.46 3.39 12.81
CA VAL A 180 17.37 2.79 11.82
C VAL A 180 18.67 3.63 11.83
N PRO A 181 19.85 3.06 12.17
CA PRO A 181 21.05 3.87 12.45
C PRO A 181 21.57 4.68 11.25
N SER A 182 21.26 4.24 10.02
CA SER A 182 21.62 4.92 8.78
C SER A 182 20.54 5.87 8.25
N ALA A 183 19.45 6.09 9.00
CA ALA A 183 18.36 6.96 8.57
C ALA A 183 18.79 8.44 8.55
N PRO A 184 18.77 9.13 7.40
CA PRO A 184 18.99 10.57 7.38
C PRO A 184 17.91 11.27 8.21
N ARG A 185 18.34 12.17 9.10
CA ARG A 185 17.42 12.94 9.94
C ARG A 185 16.72 14.01 9.10
N GLY A 186 15.39 14.03 9.13
CA GLY A 186 14.56 15.04 8.44
C GLY A 186 13.89 14.57 7.15
N GLU A 187 14.10 13.32 6.74
CA GLU A 187 13.43 12.70 5.60
C GLU A 187 12.12 12.00 6.02
N ARG A 188 11.21 11.76 5.05
CA ARG A 188 10.00 10.97 5.28
C ARG A 188 10.22 9.51 4.89
N TRP A 189 9.71 8.61 5.72
CA TRP A 189 9.89 7.17 5.58
C TRP A 189 8.61 6.45 5.18
N CYS A 190 8.74 5.33 4.49
CA CYS A 190 7.68 4.36 4.23
C CYS A 190 8.29 2.95 4.34
N ALA A 191 7.47 1.96 4.67
CA ALA A 191 7.91 0.58 4.80
C ALA A 191 7.05 -0.35 3.93
N GLY A 192 7.64 -1.44 3.44
CA GLY A 192 6.94 -2.56 2.82
C GLY A 192 7.36 -3.86 3.50
N VAL A 193 6.39 -4.71 3.83
CA VAL A 193 6.64 -5.99 4.52
C VAL A 193 6.64 -7.13 3.50
N CYS A 194 7.59 -8.05 3.63
CA CYS A 194 7.63 -9.31 2.90
C CYS A 194 7.21 -10.46 3.82
N HIS A 195 6.39 -11.38 3.31
CA HIS A 195 6.05 -12.63 4.00
C HIS A 195 6.69 -13.78 3.20
N GLY A 196 7.87 -14.25 3.61
CA GLY A 196 8.63 -15.26 2.86
C GLY A 196 9.88 -15.74 3.60
N SER A 197 10.54 -16.78 3.08
CA SER A 197 11.75 -17.40 3.65
C SER A 197 12.86 -16.39 4.00
N PRO A 198 13.71 -16.68 5.02
CA PRO A 198 14.63 -15.71 5.65
C PRO A 198 15.87 -15.37 4.79
N GLY A 199 15.65 -14.86 3.58
CA GLY A 199 16.71 -14.70 2.58
C GLY A 199 16.88 -13.31 1.97
N SER A 200 15.93 -12.37 2.12
CA SER A 200 15.97 -11.12 1.34
C SER A 200 15.38 -9.89 2.03
N ASP A 201 15.34 -9.85 3.36
CA ASP A 201 14.84 -8.66 4.06
C ASP A 201 15.88 -7.55 4.02
N LEU A 202 15.47 -6.30 3.83
CA LEU A 202 16.40 -5.15 3.89
C LEU A 202 16.75 -4.78 5.34
N THR A 203 15.89 -5.17 6.28
CA THR A 203 16.08 -5.04 7.72
C THR A 203 15.57 -6.31 8.40
N ASP A 204 16.42 -7.00 9.18
CA ASP A 204 15.97 -8.13 9.99
C ASP A 204 15.21 -7.58 11.21
N VAL A 205 13.95 -7.97 11.35
CA VAL A 205 13.09 -7.57 12.47
C VAL A 205 13.67 -8.02 13.83
N ARG A 206 14.48 -9.08 13.86
CA ARG A 206 15.19 -9.55 15.05
C ARG A 206 16.45 -8.74 15.35
N LYS A 207 16.92 -7.93 14.40
CA LYS A 207 18.15 -7.12 14.49
C LYS A 207 17.96 -5.76 13.81
N ILE A 208 16.98 -4.99 14.30
CA ILE A 208 16.61 -3.66 13.75
C ILE A 208 17.79 -2.67 13.74
N SER A 209 18.77 -2.87 14.62
CA SER A 209 19.95 -2.02 14.74
C SER A 209 20.94 -2.15 13.57
N GLU A 210 20.77 -3.10 12.63
CA GLU A 210 21.66 -3.24 11.48
C GLU A 210 20.87 -3.57 10.20
N PRO A 211 20.92 -2.71 9.16
CA PRO A 211 20.33 -3.07 7.87
C PRO A 211 21.07 -4.28 7.27
N LEU A 212 20.31 -5.17 6.63
CA LEU A 212 20.86 -6.31 5.89
C LEU A 212 21.44 -5.85 4.56
N ALA A 213 20.73 -4.95 3.86
CA ALA A 213 21.17 -4.33 2.62
C ALA A 213 20.59 -2.92 2.46
N SER A 214 21.24 -2.09 1.64
CA SER A 214 20.83 -0.71 1.36
C SER A 214 21.17 -0.35 -0.08
N ALA A 215 20.29 0.42 -0.72
CA ALA A 215 20.53 0.98 -2.04
C ALA A 215 19.90 2.36 -2.17
N THR A 216 20.50 3.19 -3.03
CA THR A 216 19.95 4.49 -3.41
C THR A 216 19.21 4.34 -4.74
N CYS A 217 17.96 4.79 -4.80
CA CYS A 217 17.14 4.76 -6.02
C CYS A 217 17.16 6.14 -6.70
N ARG A 218 17.28 6.19 -8.03
CA ARG A 218 17.15 7.46 -8.76
C ARG A 218 15.69 7.88 -8.83
N VAL A 219 15.38 9.02 -8.20
CA VAL A 219 14.04 9.63 -8.24
C VAL A 219 14.05 10.82 -9.21
N PRO A 220 13.23 10.82 -10.27
CA PRO A 220 13.25 11.87 -11.30
C PRO A 220 12.82 13.26 -10.81
N SER A 221 12.00 13.35 -9.76
CA SER A 221 11.51 14.63 -9.21
C SER A 221 11.49 14.63 -7.67
N PRO A 222 12.50 15.22 -7.00
CA PRO A 222 12.62 15.19 -5.53
C PRO A 222 11.71 16.18 -4.78
N GLY A 223 10.87 16.95 -5.48
CA GLY A 223 10.12 18.08 -4.90
C GLY A 223 8.71 17.76 -4.41
N CYS A 224 8.28 16.50 -4.42
CA CYS A 224 6.87 16.17 -4.25
C CYS A 224 6.53 15.54 -2.90
N GLY A 225 5.33 15.84 -2.39
CA GLY A 225 4.84 15.33 -1.12
C GLY A 225 4.90 13.81 -1.03
N ALA A 226 5.31 13.30 0.13
CA ALA A 226 5.50 11.87 0.39
C ALA A 226 4.21 11.11 0.75
N ASP A 227 3.04 11.73 0.54
CA ASP A 227 1.75 11.18 0.96
C ASP A 227 1.35 9.92 0.17
N PHE A 228 1.93 9.75 -1.03
CA PHE A 228 1.70 8.62 -1.94
C PHE A 228 2.91 7.68 -2.07
N LEU A 229 3.94 7.85 -1.22
CA LEU A 229 5.10 6.97 -1.23
C LEU A 229 4.67 5.52 -0.94
N CYS A 230 4.89 4.64 -1.90
CA CYS A 230 4.47 3.25 -1.82
C CYS A 230 5.64 2.33 -2.12
N VAL A 231 5.82 1.33 -1.24
CA VAL A 231 6.84 0.29 -1.36
C VAL A 231 6.17 -1.06 -1.11
N SER A 232 6.31 -2.01 -2.02
CA SER A 232 5.71 -3.34 -1.85
C SER A 232 6.57 -4.46 -2.45
N TRP A 233 6.62 -5.58 -1.74
CA TRP A 233 7.31 -6.79 -2.19
C TRP A 233 6.43 -7.61 -3.13
N ALA A 234 7.06 -8.20 -4.14
CA ALA A 234 6.37 -9.13 -5.02
C ALA A 234 6.01 -10.41 -4.25
N PRO A 235 4.73 -10.81 -4.20
CA PRO A 235 4.28 -11.94 -3.40
C PRO A 235 4.79 -13.30 -3.92
N ALA A 236 5.09 -13.38 -5.22
CA ALA A 236 5.48 -14.63 -5.88
C ALA A 236 6.82 -14.53 -6.63
N LEU A 237 7.57 -13.43 -6.46
CA LEU A 237 8.86 -13.23 -7.10
C LEU A 237 9.89 -12.79 -6.05
N GLU A 238 10.70 -13.75 -5.61
CA GLU A 238 11.66 -13.53 -4.52
C GLU A 238 12.66 -12.42 -4.84
N GLY A 239 12.91 -11.57 -3.84
CA GLY A 239 13.85 -10.45 -3.95
C GLY A 239 13.38 -9.29 -4.83
N CYS A 240 12.14 -9.32 -5.34
CA CYS A 240 11.61 -8.22 -6.15
C CYS A 240 10.80 -7.22 -5.32
N LEU A 241 11.16 -5.94 -5.47
CA LEU A 241 10.56 -4.81 -4.76
C LEU A 241 10.06 -3.78 -5.77
N ALA A 242 8.85 -3.26 -5.59
CA ALA A 242 8.32 -2.14 -6.35
C ALA A 242 8.26 -0.87 -5.50
N VAL A 243 8.56 0.26 -6.15
CA VAL A 243 8.58 1.61 -5.54
C VAL A 243 7.85 2.59 -6.45
N SER A 244 6.97 3.41 -5.88
CA SER A 244 6.24 4.48 -6.59
C SER A 244 5.88 5.64 -5.65
N GLY A 245 5.22 6.68 -6.18
CA GLY A 245 4.72 7.81 -5.38
C GLY A 245 5.44 9.13 -5.65
N PHE A 246 6.62 9.07 -6.25
CA PHE A 246 7.44 10.25 -6.53
C PHE A 246 6.99 11.02 -7.77
N ASP A 247 6.59 10.29 -8.82
CA ASP A 247 6.23 10.80 -10.13
C ASP A 247 5.25 9.83 -10.83
N GLY A 248 5.14 9.92 -12.16
CA GLY A 248 4.34 9.02 -12.98
C GLY A 248 4.95 7.64 -13.24
N THR A 249 5.94 7.21 -12.45
CA THR A 249 6.64 5.94 -12.65
C THR A 249 6.44 4.93 -11.52
N VAL A 250 6.51 3.65 -11.89
CA VAL A 250 6.66 2.53 -10.95
C VAL A 250 7.95 1.81 -11.30
N GLN A 251 8.85 1.72 -10.33
CA GLN A 251 10.18 1.14 -10.50
C GLN A 251 10.25 -0.21 -9.79
N VAL A 252 10.73 -1.24 -10.48
CA VAL A 252 10.91 -2.60 -9.94
C VAL A 252 12.39 -2.89 -9.81
N TYR A 253 12.79 -3.42 -8.65
CA TYR A 253 14.18 -3.69 -8.29
C TYR A 253 14.41 -5.15 -7.89
N ASP A 254 15.63 -5.65 -8.10
CA ASP A 254 16.13 -6.91 -7.54
C ASP A 254 17.02 -6.59 -6.34
N THR A 255 16.58 -6.95 -5.14
CA THR A 255 17.28 -6.66 -3.89
C THR A 255 18.41 -7.66 -3.59
N ARG A 256 18.48 -8.80 -4.29
CA ARG A 256 19.49 -9.85 -4.02
C ARG A 256 20.92 -9.41 -4.32
N ARG A 257 21.08 -8.37 -5.13
CA ARG A 257 22.37 -7.77 -5.48
C ARG A 257 22.74 -6.60 -4.57
N TRP A 258 21.85 -6.20 -3.67
CA TRP A 258 22.12 -5.09 -2.76
C TRP A 258 22.99 -5.58 -1.61
N ASP A 259 23.96 -4.76 -1.26
CA ASP A 259 24.83 -4.98 -0.10
C ASP A 259 24.65 -3.82 0.89
N ARG A 260 25.48 -3.76 1.94
CA ARG A 260 25.43 -2.68 2.93
C ARG A 260 26.07 -1.37 2.43
N SER A 261 26.58 -1.32 1.20
CA SER A 261 27.34 -0.16 0.72
C SER A 261 26.47 1.02 0.28
N GLY A 262 25.14 0.83 0.17
CA GLY A 262 24.22 1.93 -0.17
C GLY A 262 24.37 2.43 -1.60
N ARG A 263 24.98 1.63 -2.48
CA ARG A 263 25.22 1.95 -3.89
C ARG A 263 23.91 2.28 -4.60
N GLU A 264 24.05 3.02 -5.68
CA GLU A 264 22.93 3.28 -6.56
C GLU A 264 22.45 1.96 -7.20
N ALA A 265 21.15 1.67 -7.08
CA ALA A 265 20.54 0.50 -7.71
C ALA A 265 19.91 0.87 -9.04
N GLU A 266 20.17 0.05 -10.05
CA GLU A 266 19.46 0.13 -11.32
C GLU A 266 18.16 -0.68 -11.24
N PRO A 267 17.01 -0.10 -11.64
CA PRO A 267 15.75 -0.83 -11.67
C PRO A 267 15.80 -1.92 -12.76
N LEU A 268 15.28 -3.11 -12.43
CA LEU A 268 15.01 -4.16 -13.41
C LEU A 268 14.01 -3.72 -14.48
N PHE A 269 13.06 -2.88 -14.08
CA PHE A 269 12.00 -2.37 -14.94
C PHE A 269 11.48 -1.03 -14.43
N VAL A 270 11.11 -0.14 -15.36
CA VAL A 270 10.46 1.14 -15.05
C VAL A 270 9.21 1.27 -15.89
N HIS A 271 8.04 1.18 -15.24
CA HIS A 271 6.78 1.54 -15.87
C HIS A 271 6.68 3.06 -15.96
N ARG A 272 6.40 3.59 -17.15
CA ARG A 272 6.26 5.03 -17.40
C ARG A 272 4.88 5.40 -17.95
N GLY A 273 3.90 4.48 -17.91
CA GLY A 273 2.59 4.69 -18.54
C GLY A 273 1.86 5.95 -18.06
N HIS A 274 2.01 6.34 -16.79
CA HIS A 274 1.37 7.55 -16.25
C HIS A 274 2.17 8.84 -16.55
N ALA A 275 3.43 8.73 -16.95
CA ALA A 275 4.29 9.87 -17.24
C ALA A 275 4.05 10.50 -18.62
N PHE A 276 3.33 9.80 -19.52
CA PHE A 276 3.12 10.23 -20.91
C PHE A 276 1.79 10.97 -21.14
N GLY A 277 1.04 11.31 -20.09
CA GLY A 277 -0.36 11.73 -20.19
C GLY A 277 -0.65 13.25 -20.22
N SER A 278 0.32 14.14 -20.04
CA SER A 278 0.03 15.59 -19.95
C SER A 278 1.09 16.42 -20.65
N LEU A 279 0.84 16.78 -21.91
CA LEU A 279 1.52 17.90 -22.57
C LEU A 279 0.74 19.23 -22.44
N ASP A 280 -0.51 19.19 -21.95
CA ASP A 280 -1.47 20.28 -22.12
C ASP A 280 -1.85 21.04 -20.84
N CYS A 281 -1.25 20.71 -19.68
CA CYS A 281 -1.52 21.42 -18.41
C CYS A 281 -0.23 21.93 -17.77
N SER A 282 -0.29 23.09 -17.11
CA SER A 282 0.84 23.68 -16.36
C SER A 282 1.24 22.89 -15.11
N GLU A 283 0.50 21.82 -14.79
CA GLU A 283 0.82 20.86 -13.75
C GLU A 283 1.59 19.71 -14.39
N GLY A 284 2.72 19.33 -13.79
CA GLY A 284 3.61 18.27 -14.29
C GLY A 284 2.91 16.91 -14.48
N PRO A 285 3.65 15.87 -14.91
CA PRO A 285 3.07 14.57 -15.21
C PRO A 285 2.27 14.00 -14.02
N PRO A 286 1.15 13.28 -14.28
CA PRO A 286 0.38 12.62 -13.25
C PRO A 286 1.26 11.77 -12.34
N ARG A 287 0.99 11.83 -11.03
CA ARG A 287 1.73 11.08 -10.02
C ARG A 287 1.05 9.76 -9.75
N VAL A 288 1.81 8.67 -9.69
CA VAL A 288 1.32 7.39 -9.19
C VAL A 288 0.93 7.53 -7.72
N THR A 289 -0.33 7.27 -7.39
CA THR A 289 -0.87 7.39 -6.03
C THR A 289 -0.71 6.09 -5.23
N VAL A 290 -0.78 4.95 -5.91
CA VAL A 290 -0.62 3.62 -5.31
C VAL A 290 -0.27 2.59 -6.38
N HIS A 291 0.43 1.52 -5.97
CA HIS A 291 0.55 0.30 -6.77
C HIS A 291 0.27 -0.94 -5.93
N THR A 292 -0.04 -2.05 -6.59
CA THR A 292 -0.16 -3.36 -5.95
C THR A 292 0.24 -4.47 -6.92
N TRP A 293 0.79 -5.56 -6.38
CA TRP A 293 1.14 -6.74 -7.15
C TRP A 293 -0.07 -7.65 -7.36
N HIS A 294 -0.14 -8.30 -8.52
CA HIS A 294 -1.11 -9.37 -8.73
C HIS A 294 -0.71 -10.59 -7.88
N PRO A 295 -1.63 -11.14 -7.06
CA PRO A 295 -1.27 -12.18 -6.09
C PRO A 295 -0.83 -13.51 -6.73
N GLN A 296 -1.28 -13.78 -7.96
CA GLN A 296 -1.03 -15.06 -8.67
C GLN A 296 -0.19 -14.90 -9.94
N LYS A 297 0.12 -13.67 -10.36
CA LYS A 297 0.87 -13.39 -11.60
C LYS A 297 2.13 -12.63 -11.21
N PRO A 298 3.28 -13.31 -11.08
CA PRO A 298 4.45 -12.77 -10.39
C PRO A 298 5.01 -11.46 -10.96
N ARG A 299 4.73 -11.15 -12.22
CA ARG A 299 5.23 -9.98 -12.94
C ARG A 299 4.15 -8.97 -13.31
N THR A 300 2.91 -9.19 -12.86
CA THR A 300 1.81 -8.27 -13.12
C THR A 300 1.62 -7.31 -11.96
N LEU A 301 1.53 -6.02 -12.27
CA LEU A 301 1.23 -4.96 -11.30
C LEU A 301 0.02 -4.15 -11.76
N LEU A 302 -0.63 -3.52 -10.79
CA LEU A 302 -1.64 -2.50 -10.99
C LEU A 302 -1.14 -1.20 -10.39
N SER A 303 -1.36 -0.08 -11.08
CA SER A 303 -0.98 1.25 -10.62
C SER A 303 -2.04 2.28 -10.96
N ALA A 304 -2.36 3.14 -10.00
CA ALA A 304 -3.29 4.26 -10.18
C ALA A 304 -2.52 5.58 -10.08
N ALA A 305 -3.02 6.63 -10.74
CA ALA A 305 -2.40 7.96 -10.71
C ALA A 305 -3.40 9.09 -10.42
N SER A 306 -2.84 10.28 -10.20
CA SER A 306 -3.57 11.48 -9.76
C SER A 306 -4.56 12.06 -10.77
N ASP A 307 -4.43 11.68 -12.04
CA ASP A 307 -5.36 12.01 -13.12
C ASP A 307 -6.55 11.03 -13.22
N GLY A 308 -6.62 10.06 -12.30
CA GLY A 308 -7.63 9.01 -12.30
C GLY A 308 -7.32 7.83 -13.23
N SER A 309 -6.16 7.82 -13.89
CA SER A 309 -5.76 6.69 -14.73
C SER A 309 -5.43 5.45 -13.90
N LEU A 310 -5.90 4.29 -14.35
CA LEU A 310 -5.61 2.98 -13.78
C LEU A 310 -4.96 2.11 -14.85
N HIS A 311 -3.76 1.61 -14.57
CA HIS A 311 -3.05 0.70 -15.45
C HIS A 311 -2.90 -0.66 -14.79
N VAL A 312 -3.04 -1.70 -15.61
CA VAL A 312 -2.58 -3.05 -15.30
C VAL A 312 -1.60 -3.46 -16.38
N TRP A 313 -0.45 -3.94 -15.95
CA TRP A 313 0.67 -4.18 -16.85
C TRP A 313 1.48 -5.37 -16.36
N ASP A 314 2.07 -6.06 -17.32
CA ASP A 314 2.98 -7.18 -17.08
C ASP A 314 4.35 -6.79 -17.65
N TRP A 315 5.42 -7.13 -16.94
CA TRP A 315 6.77 -6.82 -17.38
C TRP A 315 7.56 -8.09 -17.64
N VAL A 316 8.12 -8.19 -18.83
CA VAL A 316 9.02 -9.29 -19.20
C VAL A 316 10.44 -8.81 -18.94
N GLN A 317 11.24 -9.62 -18.24
CA GLN A 317 12.69 -9.36 -18.21
C GLN A 317 13.19 -9.44 -19.65
N PRO A 318 13.96 -8.44 -20.13
CA PRO A 318 14.68 -8.60 -21.38
C PRO A 318 15.45 -9.92 -21.29
N CYS A 319 15.17 -10.87 -22.19
CA CYS A 319 16.02 -12.03 -22.32
C CYS A 319 17.44 -11.49 -22.52
N GLY A 320 18.36 -11.85 -21.62
CA GLY A 320 19.76 -11.46 -21.75
C GLY A 320 20.19 -11.76 -23.18
N GLY A 321 20.65 -10.72 -23.87
CA GLY A 321 20.97 -10.83 -25.28
C GLY A 321 21.89 -12.01 -25.52
N CYS A 322 21.56 -12.85 -26.50
CA CYS A 322 22.55 -13.65 -27.16
C CYS A 322 23.58 -12.67 -27.75
N GLY A 323 24.74 -12.59 -27.10
CA GLY A 323 25.91 -11.84 -27.53
C GLY A 323 27.16 -12.55 -27.02
#